data_AF-D1B894-F1
#
_entry.id   AF-D1B894-F1
#
_cell.length_a   1.000
_cell.length_b   1.000
_cell.length_c   1.000
_cell.angle_alpha   90.00
_cell.angle_beta   90.00
_cell.angle_gamma   90.00
#
_symmetry.space_group_name_H-M   'P 1'
#
loop_
_entity.id
_entity.type
_entity.pdbx_description
1 polymer ?
#
loop_
_entity_poly.entity_id
_entity_poly.type
_entity_poly.pdbx_seq_one_letter_code
_entity_poly.pdbx_strand_id
1 'polypeptide(L)'
;MWDPKVSKLSRAGLIGAAYVALTLAFAPISYGAVQFRVSEVLTLFPFLWPEAAAGLVVGCLISNLLGGLGWVDVVFGTLATGLAAYLTMRARNEYWAALWPVLVNGLVVGGYLSVLLGMPWYLSMAYVAVGEAGVCFGLGVPLVKALRAMPLVSRLVPPRGGQ
;
A
#
# COMPACT_ATOMS: atom_id res chain seq x y z
N MET A 1 -29.62 -7.25 -8.02
CA MET A 1 -28.69 -6.46 -7.19
C MET A 1 -27.84 -7.47 -6.43
N TRP A 2 -26.52 -7.51 -6.65
CA TRP A 2 -25.62 -8.51 -6.05
C TRP A 2 -25.51 -8.32 -4.52
N ASP A 3 -25.20 -9.39 -3.78
CA ASP A 3 -24.98 -9.30 -2.33
C ASP A 3 -23.81 -8.34 -2.02
N PRO A 4 -24.01 -7.35 -1.13
CA PRO A 4 -22.95 -6.40 -0.75
C PRO A 4 -21.66 -7.07 -0.28
N LYS A 5 -21.72 -8.23 0.37
CA LYS A 5 -20.55 -8.99 0.84
C LYS A 5 -19.74 -9.52 -0.34
N VAL A 6 -20.41 -10.06 -1.36
CA VAL A 6 -19.76 -10.55 -2.58
C VAL A 6 -19.06 -9.40 -3.30
N SER A 7 -19.72 -8.24 -3.44
CA SER A 7 -19.12 -7.07 -4.08
C SER A 7 -17.86 -6.56 -3.36
N LYS A 8 -17.88 -6.52 -2.01
CA LYS A 8 -16.70 -6.14 -1.20
C LYS A 8 -15.56 -7.13 -1.36
N LEU A 9 -15.86 -8.43 -1.31
CA LEU A 9 -14.88 -9.49 -1.47
C LEU A 9 -14.23 -9.45 -2.86
N SER A 10 -15.04 -9.30 -3.92
CA SER A 10 -14.53 -9.15 -5.29
C SER A 10 -13.61 -7.94 -5.43
N ARG A 11 -13.97 -6.81 -4.83
CA ARG A 11 -13.14 -5.59 -4.84
C ARG A 11 -11.81 -5.79 -4.13
N ALA A 12 -11.82 -6.37 -2.94
CA ALA A 12 -10.60 -6.71 -2.20
C ALA A 12 -9.70 -7.66 -3.02
N GLY A 13 -10.29 -8.70 -3.63
CA GLY A 13 -9.57 -9.63 -4.50
C GLY A 13 -8.94 -8.96 -5.72
N LEU A 14 -9.68 -8.09 -6.41
CA LEU A 14 -9.17 -7.32 -7.56
C LEU A 14 -8.04 -6.38 -7.17
N ILE A 15 -8.16 -5.70 -6.02
CA ILE A 15 -7.09 -4.82 -5.50
C ILE A 15 -5.84 -5.63 -5.16
N GLY A 16 -6.00 -6.78 -4.49
CA GLY A 16 -4.88 -7.67 -4.18
C GLY A 16 -4.21 -8.22 -5.44
N ALA A 17 -4.99 -8.64 -6.44
CA ALA A 17 -4.46 -9.11 -7.71
C ALA A 17 -3.71 -8.00 -8.47
N ALA A 18 -4.26 -6.78 -8.50
CA ALA A 18 -3.60 -5.62 -9.08
C ALA A 18 -2.29 -5.29 -8.33
N TYR A 19 -2.29 -5.39 -7.00
CA TYR A 19 -1.08 -5.20 -6.20
C TYR A 19 0.01 -6.21 -6.59
N VAL A 20 -0.32 -7.49 -6.68
CA VAL A 20 0.64 -8.54 -7.10
C VAL A 20 1.14 -8.27 -8.51
N ALA A 21 0.23 -8.04 -9.46
CA ALA A 21 0.57 -7.80 -10.86
C ALA A 21 1.52 -6.61 -11.02
N LEU A 22 1.21 -5.47 -10.37
CA LEU A 22 2.06 -4.29 -10.40
C LEU A 22 3.41 -4.53 -9.73
N THR A 23 3.44 -5.21 -8.58
CA THR A 23 4.70 -5.48 -7.86
C THR A 23 5.65 -6.32 -8.70
N LEU A 24 5.13 -7.38 -9.33
CA LEU A 24 5.91 -8.30 -10.14
C LEU A 24 6.27 -7.73 -11.51
N ALA A 25 5.38 -6.97 -12.16
CA ALA A 25 5.67 -6.30 -13.43
C ALA A 25 6.84 -5.32 -13.29
N PHE A 26 6.96 -4.69 -12.12
CA PHE A 26 8.03 -3.76 -11.78
C PHE A 26 9.05 -4.36 -10.79
N ALA A 27 9.21 -5.69 -10.76
CA ALA A 27 10.07 -6.37 -9.78
C ALA A 27 11.49 -5.77 -9.63
N PRO A 28 12.22 -5.39 -10.71
CA PRO A 28 13.56 -4.82 -10.58
C PRO A 28 13.63 -3.53 -9.76
N ILE A 29 12.58 -2.72 -9.77
CA ILE A 29 12.51 -1.47 -8.99
C ILE A 29 11.79 -1.67 -7.65
N SER A 30 10.85 -2.62 -7.58
CA SER A 30 10.07 -2.95 -6.37
C SER A 30 10.90 -3.56 -5.23
N TYR A 31 11.97 -4.30 -5.55
CA TYR A 31 12.80 -5.01 -4.55
C TYR A 31 14.23 -4.44 -4.41
N GLY A 32 14.49 -3.25 -4.96
CA GLY A 32 15.78 -2.57 -4.84
C GLY A 32 15.97 -1.85 -3.49
N ALA A 33 17.10 -1.15 -3.32
CA ALA A 33 17.41 -0.41 -2.08
C ALA A 33 16.40 0.70 -1.74
N VAL A 34 15.81 1.34 -2.76
CA VAL A 34 14.75 2.36 -2.62
C VAL A 34 13.36 1.73 -2.47
N GLN A 35 13.22 0.43 -2.80
CA GLN A 35 11.94 -0.28 -2.89
C GLN A 35 10.83 0.58 -3.52
N PHE A 36 11.04 1.05 -4.75
CA PHE A 36 10.03 1.85 -5.44
C PHE A 36 8.93 0.94 -5.97
N ARG A 37 7.97 0.63 -5.10
CA ARG A 37 6.90 -0.33 -5.38
C ARG A 37 5.66 0.43 -5.87
N VAL A 38 5.44 0.42 -7.20
CA VAL A 38 4.31 1.11 -7.84
C VAL A 38 2.95 0.64 -7.30
N SER A 39 2.85 -0.61 -6.84
CA SER A 39 1.63 -1.14 -6.23
C SER A 39 1.25 -0.45 -4.92
N GLU A 40 2.18 0.26 -4.25
CA GLU A 40 1.91 1.01 -3.02
C GLU A 40 0.94 2.19 -3.23
N VAL A 41 0.70 2.62 -4.48
CA VAL A 41 -0.41 3.54 -4.81
C VAL A 41 -1.75 3.01 -4.28
N LEU A 42 -1.93 1.69 -4.30
CA LEU A 42 -3.16 1.03 -3.86
C LEU A 42 -3.32 1.04 -2.33
N THR A 43 -2.27 1.33 -1.55
CA THR A 43 -2.39 1.43 -0.09
C THR A 43 -3.19 2.61 0.41
N LEU A 44 -3.51 3.56 -0.47
CA LEU A 44 -4.47 4.60 -0.19
C LEU A 44 -5.92 4.13 -0.41
N PHE A 45 -6.18 3.02 -1.09
CA PHE A 45 -7.55 2.56 -1.33
C PHE A 45 -8.33 2.18 -0.06
N PRO A 46 -7.72 1.69 1.05
CA PRO A 46 -8.38 1.57 2.35
C PRO A 46 -8.96 2.89 2.87
N PHE A 47 -8.44 4.04 2.40
CA PHE A 47 -9.06 5.33 2.66
C PHE A 47 -10.43 5.45 1.99
N LEU A 48 -10.65 4.85 0.81
CA LEU A 48 -11.95 4.88 0.12
C LEU A 48 -12.85 3.70 0.52
N TRP A 49 -12.26 2.51 0.62
CA TRP A 49 -12.95 1.24 0.84
C TRP A 49 -12.19 0.41 1.88
N PRO A 50 -12.68 0.34 3.14
CA PRO A 50 -12.05 -0.44 4.21
C PRO A 50 -11.69 -1.88 3.83
N GLU A 51 -12.51 -2.53 3.02
CA GLU A 51 -12.26 -3.90 2.53
C GLU A 51 -10.99 -4.04 1.68
N ALA A 52 -10.49 -2.96 1.08
CA ALA A 52 -9.25 -2.96 0.31
C ALA A 52 -8.03 -3.37 1.17
N ALA A 53 -8.08 -3.12 2.48
CA ALA A 53 -6.99 -3.49 3.39
C ALA A 53 -6.70 -5.00 3.36
N ALA A 54 -7.73 -5.84 3.37
CA ALA A 54 -7.55 -7.29 3.28
C ALA A 54 -6.93 -7.71 1.94
N GLY A 55 -7.35 -7.07 0.84
CA GLY A 55 -6.78 -7.28 -0.49
C GLY A 55 -5.29 -6.95 -0.55
N LEU A 56 -4.88 -5.82 0.03
CA LEU A 56 -3.49 -5.38 0.09
C LEU A 56 -2.62 -6.31 0.93
N VAL A 57 -3.10 -6.75 2.10
CA VAL A 57 -2.36 -7.67 2.96
C VAL A 57 -2.09 -8.99 2.22
N VAL A 58 -3.12 -9.56 1.59
CA VAL A 58 -2.96 -10.79 0.80
C VAL A 58 -2.08 -10.56 -0.42
N GLY A 59 -2.24 -9.44 -1.12
CA GLY A 59 -1.41 -9.09 -2.28
C GLY A 59 0.06 -8.88 -1.92
N CYS A 60 0.34 -8.23 -0.78
CA CYS A 60 1.68 -8.04 -0.26
C CYS A 60 2.34 -9.37 0.12
N LEU A 61 1.60 -10.23 0.84
CA LEU A 61 2.06 -11.57 1.21
C LEU A 61 2.49 -12.36 -0.03
N ILE A 62 1.62 -12.42 -1.06
CA ILE A 62 1.90 -13.14 -2.30
C ILE A 62 3.09 -12.50 -3.04
N SER A 63 3.14 -11.17 -3.11
CA SER A 63 4.25 -10.46 -3.77
C SER A 63 5.57 -10.78 -3.10
N ASN A 64 5.66 -10.66 -1.77
CA ASN A 64 6.89 -10.91 -1.03
C ASN A 64 7.31 -12.38 -1.07
N LEU A 65 6.37 -13.33 -1.12
CA LEU A 65 6.67 -14.76 -1.35
C LEU A 65 7.36 -14.99 -2.71
N LEU A 66 6.95 -14.23 -3.73
CA LEU A 66 7.48 -14.32 -5.09
C LEU A 66 8.68 -13.39 -5.33
N GLY A 67 8.92 -12.42 -4.44
CA GLY A 67 9.91 -11.36 -4.58
C GLY A 67 11.34 -11.74 -4.21
N GLY A 68 11.53 -12.82 -3.44
CA GLY A 68 12.85 -13.39 -3.18
C GLY A 68 13.70 -12.70 -2.11
N LEU A 69 13.19 -11.67 -1.41
CA LEU A 69 13.89 -11.02 -0.28
C LEU A 69 13.88 -11.85 1.03
N GLY A 70 13.36 -13.07 0.97
CA GLY A 70 13.34 -14.03 2.08
C GLY A 70 12.16 -13.86 3.05
N TRP A 71 12.09 -14.76 4.03
CA TRP A 71 10.98 -14.81 5.00
C TRP A 71 10.84 -13.55 5.86
N VAL A 72 11.93 -12.80 6.04
CA VAL A 72 11.91 -11.53 6.78
C VAL A 72 10.96 -10.54 6.07
N ASP A 73 11.08 -10.38 4.76
CA ASP A 73 10.19 -9.49 4.00
C ASP A 73 8.76 -10.05 3.96
N VAL A 74 8.58 -11.36 3.81
CA VAL A 74 7.24 -11.98 3.83
C VAL A 74 6.50 -11.68 5.12
N VAL A 75 7.15 -11.81 6.28
CA VAL A 75 6.52 -11.57 7.58
C VAL A 75 6.43 -10.07 7.87
N PHE A 76 7.55 -9.37 7.93
CA PHE A 76 7.59 -7.98 8.37
C PHE A 76 7.01 -7.01 7.33
N GLY A 77 7.23 -7.24 6.04
CA GLY A 77 6.63 -6.41 4.97
C GLY A 77 5.11 -6.54 4.91
N THR A 78 4.57 -7.75 5.06
CA THR A 78 3.12 -7.98 5.12
C THR A 78 2.50 -7.33 6.36
N LEU A 79 3.14 -7.47 7.53
CA LEU A 79 2.69 -6.82 8.76
C LEU A 79 2.75 -5.29 8.67
N ALA A 80 3.82 -4.74 8.08
CA ALA A 80 3.96 -3.31 7.82
C ALA A 80 2.82 -2.81 6.94
N THR A 81 2.55 -3.50 5.82
CA THR A 81 1.45 -3.14 4.90
C THR A 81 0.09 -3.24 5.59
N GLY A 82 -0.14 -4.27 6.42
CA GLY A 82 -1.37 -4.42 7.19
C GLY A 82 -1.57 -3.27 8.20
N LEU A 83 -0.51 -2.89 8.91
CA LEU A 83 -0.55 -1.76 9.83
C LEU A 83 -0.79 -0.44 9.08
N ALA A 84 -0.08 -0.21 7.98
CA ALA A 84 -0.26 0.95 7.12
C ALA A 84 -1.70 1.05 6.62
N ALA A 85 -2.25 -0.05 6.07
CA ALA A 85 -3.62 -0.09 5.58
C ALA A 85 -4.64 0.24 6.68
N TYR A 86 -4.46 -0.31 7.89
CA TYR A 86 -5.32 -0.02 9.03
C TYR A 86 -5.29 1.46 9.46
N LEU A 87 -4.10 2.08 9.47
CA LEU A 87 -3.97 3.50 9.77
C LEU A 87 -4.56 4.38 8.65
N THR A 88 -4.36 3.99 7.39
CA THR A 88 -4.92 4.66 6.22
C THR A 88 -6.45 4.66 6.22
N MET A 89 -7.10 3.60 6.70
CA MET A 89 -8.57 3.57 6.88
C MET A 89 -9.08 4.68 7.80
N ARG A 90 -8.26 5.08 8.78
CA ARG A 90 -8.58 6.07 9.82
C ARG A 90 -8.03 7.46 9.51
N ALA A 91 -7.37 7.63 8.37
CA ALA A 91 -6.83 8.91 7.98
C ALA A 91 -7.93 9.97 7.83
N ARG A 92 -7.61 11.21 8.19
CA ARG A 92 -8.54 12.34 8.13
C ARG A 92 -8.67 12.92 6.72
N ASN A 93 -7.62 12.83 5.92
CA ASN A 93 -7.58 13.28 4.53
C ASN A 93 -6.63 12.38 3.71
N GLU A 94 -6.64 12.54 2.39
CA GLU A 94 -5.80 11.77 1.47
C GLU A 94 -4.29 11.94 1.70
N TYR A 95 -3.84 13.07 2.28
CA TYR A 95 -2.43 13.27 2.62
C TYR A 95 -2.02 12.47 3.85
N TRP A 96 -2.87 12.40 4.88
CA TRP A 96 -2.68 11.51 6.02
C TRP A 96 -2.74 10.05 5.59
N ALA A 97 -3.58 9.71 4.61
CA ALA A 97 -3.64 8.38 4.03
C ALA A 97 -2.34 8.01 3.31
N ALA A 98 -1.72 8.94 2.59
CA ALA A 98 -0.42 8.75 1.95
C ALA A 98 0.74 8.69 2.94
N LEU A 99 0.63 9.37 4.09
CA LEU A 99 1.70 9.44 5.09
C LEU A 99 1.90 8.10 5.82
N TRP A 100 0.82 7.36 6.12
CA TRP A 100 0.94 6.13 6.91
C TRP A 100 1.76 5.02 6.24
N PRO A 101 1.57 4.69 4.95
CA PRO A 101 2.44 3.74 4.25
C PRO A 101 3.90 4.19 4.24
N VAL A 102 4.16 5.48 3.97
CA VAL A 102 5.52 6.05 3.95
C VAL A 102 6.23 5.88 5.28
N LEU A 103 5.57 6.20 6.38
CA LEU A 103 6.15 6.06 7.72
C LEU A 103 6.33 4.59 8.09
N VAL A 104 5.30 3.76 7.92
CA VAL A 104 5.34 2.36 8.38
C VAL A 104 6.32 1.54 7.55
N ASN A 105 6.25 1.60 6.22
CA ASN A 105 7.20 0.87 5.36
C ASN A 105 8.60 1.47 5.47
N GLY A 106 8.75 2.80 5.48
CA GLY A 106 10.05 3.44 5.71
C GLY A 106 10.74 2.96 6.99
N LEU A 107 9.99 2.85 8.10
CA LEU A 107 10.53 2.38 9.37
C LEU A 107 10.79 0.86 9.40
N VAL A 108 9.79 0.05 9.02
CA VAL A 108 9.85 -1.41 9.17
C VAL A 108 10.66 -2.03 8.04
N VAL A 109 10.33 -1.71 6.79
CA VAL A 109 10.97 -2.26 5.60
C VAL A 109 12.40 -1.75 5.48
N GLY A 110 12.60 -0.44 5.60
CA GLY A 110 13.96 0.13 5.65
C GLY A 110 14.78 -0.38 6.83
N GLY A 111 14.13 -0.63 7.98
CA GLY A 111 14.77 -1.18 9.17
C GLY A 111 15.39 -2.55 8.91
N TYR A 112 14.61 -3.52 8.42
CA TYR A 112 15.16 -4.86 8.15
C TYR A 112 16.07 -4.87 6.90
N LEU A 113 15.79 -4.02 5.91
CA LEU A 113 16.58 -3.95 4.67
C LEU A 113 18.00 -3.46 4.93
N SER A 114 18.20 -2.64 5.97
CA SER A 114 19.53 -2.24 6.44
C SER A 114 20.41 -3.42 6.81
N VAL A 115 19.83 -4.44 7.46
CA VAL A 115 20.53 -5.67 7.86
C VAL A 115 20.81 -6.54 6.64
N LEU A 116 19.84 -6.66 5.72
CA LEU A 116 19.98 -7.49 4.51
C LEU A 116 21.00 -6.93 3.52
N LEU A 117 21.04 -5.61 3.34
CA LEU A 117 21.92 -4.93 2.38
C LEU A 117 23.24 -4.45 3.00
N GLY A 118 23.45 -4.64 4.31
CA GLY A 118 24.62 -4.11 5.02
C GLY A 118 24.73 -2.59 5.00
N MET A 119 23.59 -1.88 4.87
CA MET A 119 23.53 -0.43 4.81
C MET A 119 23.26 0.17 6.20
N PRO A 120 23.69 1.42 6.46
CA PRO A 120 23.28 2.12 7.67
C PRO A 120 21.76 2.23 7.78
N TRP A 121 21.21 1.88 8.93
CA TRP A 121 19.75 1.81 9.18
C TRP A 121 19.01 3.09 8.78
N TYR A 122 19.56 4.26 9.15
CA TYR A 122 18.97 5.55 8.81
C TYR A 122 18.94 5.84 7.30
N LEU A 123 19.95 5.38 6.54
CA LEU A 123 19.96 5.54 5.09
C LEU A 123 18.96 4.61 4.43
N SER A 124 18.88 3.34 4.87
CA SER A 124 17.91 2.40 4.32
C SER A 124 16.46 2.85 4.57
N MET A 125 16.18 3.33 5.78
CA MET A 125 14.87 3.91 6.12
C MET A 125 14.56 5.16 5.30
N ALA A 126 15.54 6.04 5.09
CA ALA A 126 15.37 7.21 4.24
C ALA A 126 15.12 6.83 2.77
N TYR A 127 15.85 5.86 2.22
CA TYR A 127 15.66 5.41 0.84
C TYR A 127 14.26 4.83 0.61
N VAL A 128 13.83 3.92 1.48
CA VAL A 128 12.49 3.34 1.39
C VAL A 128 11.41 4.41 1.57
N ALA A 129 11.55 5.29 2.59
CA ALA A 129 10.60 6.37 2.81
C ALA A 129 10.51 7.34 1.62
N VAL A 130 11.63 7.64 0.94
CA VAL A 130 11.62 8.49 -0.27
C VAL A 130 10.94 7.78 -1.43
N GLY A 131 11.21 6.49 -1.64
CA GLY A 131 10.54 5.69 -2.67
C GLY A 131 9.03 5.66 -2.46
N GLU A 132 8.63 5.30 -1.25
CA GLU A 132 7.23 5.29 -0.80
C GLU A 132 6.57 6.66 -0.94
N ALA A 133 7.26 7.74 -0.55
CA ALA A 133 6.71 9.09 -0.65
C ALA A 133 6.48 9.48 -2.11
N GLY A 134 7.41 9.14 -3.01
CA GLY A 134 7.26 9.36 -4.44
C GLY A 134 6.02 8.66 -5.01
N VAL A 135 5.78 7.41 -4.61
CA VAL A 135 4.61 6.65 -5.04
C VAL A 135 3.32 7.16 -4.39
N CYS A 136 3.28 7.25 -3.07
CA CYS A 136 2.06 7.57 -2.32
C CYS A 136 1.62 9.03 -2.50
N PHE A 137 2.54 10.00 -2.37
CA PHE A 137 2.20 11.42 -2.56
C PHE A 137 2.16 11.79 -4.04
N GLY A 138 3.08 11.28 -4.85
CA GLY A 138 3.16 11.63 -6.28
C GLY A 138 2.07 10.99 -7.14
N LEU A 139 1.69 9.73 -6.86
CA LEU A 139 0.69 9.00 -7.66
C LEU A 139 -0.58 8.68 -6.86
N GLY A 140 -0.44 8.26 -5.61
CA GLY A 140 -1.57 7.89 -4.73
C GLY A 140 -2.56 9.03 -4.48
N VAL A 141 -2.08 10.18 -4.00
CA VAL A 141 -2.93 11.33 -3.68
C VAL A 141 -3.70 11.83 -4.91
N PRO A 142 -3.06 12.08 -6.08
CA PRO A 142 -3.79 12.47 -7.28
C PRO A 142 -4.82 11.43 -7.70
N LEU A 143 -4.48 10.14 -7.65
CA LEU A 143 -5.40 9.07 -8.02
C LEU A 143 -6.64 9.05 -7.10
N VAL A 144 -6.46 9.11 -5.79
CA VAL A 144 -7.59 9.14 -4.83
C VAL A 144 -8.47 10.36 -5.04
N LYS A 145 -7.89 11.53 -5.30
CA LYS A 145 -8.65 12.74 -5.61
C LYS A 145 -9.45 12.61 -6.91
N ALA A 146 -8.83 12.09 -7.96
CA ALA A 146 -9.49 11.83 -9.25
C ALA A 146 -10.65 10.84 -9.07
N LEU A 147 -10.43 9.75 -8.34
CA LEU A 147 -11.48 8.77 -8.02
C LEU A 147 -12.63 9.39 -7.24
N ARG A 148 -12.37 10.24 -6.23
CA ARG A 148 -13.43 10.92 -5.47
C ARG A 148 -14.25 11.90 -6.32
N ALA A 149 -13.63 12.51 -7.33
CA ALA A 149 -14.32 13.42 -8.25
C ALA A 149 -15.23 12.69 -9.24
N MET A 150 -15.04 11.37 -9.46
CA MET A 150 -15.87 10.59 -10.37
C MET A 150 -17.26 10.32 -9.78
N PRO A 151 -18.36 10.70 -10.47
CA PRO A 151 -19.73 10.52 -9.96
C PRO A 151 -20.11 9.07 -9.67
N LEU A 152 -19.52 8.11 -10.39
CA LEU A 152 -19.76 6.68 -10.18
C LEU A 152 -19.13 6.20 -8.87
N VAL A 153 -17.92 6.65 -8.58
CA VAL A 153 -17.14 6.23 -7.42
C VAL A 153 -17.66 6.90 -6.15
N SER A 154 -18.03 8.19 -6.22
CA SER A 154 -18.57 8.91 -5.06
C SER A 154 -19.83 8.25 -4.48
N ARG A 155 -20.62 7.56 -5.30
CA ARG A 155 -21.78 6.75 -4.86
C ARG A 155 -21.40 5.45 -4.14
N LEU A 156 -20.20 4.92 -4.41
CA LEU A 156 -19.67 3.67 -3.84
C LEU A 156 -18.78 3.90 -2.62
N VAL A 157 -18.41 5.15 -2.33
CA VAL A 157 -17.62 5.53 -1.17
C VAL A 157 -18.58 5.86 -0.03
N PRO A 158 -18.50 5.18 1.14
CA PRO A 158 -19.35 5.51 2.27
C PRO A 158 -19.08 6.95 2.74
N PRO A 159 -20.12 7.73 3.12
CA PRO A 159 -19.94 9.09 3.61
C PRO A 159 -19.06 9.05 4.87
N ARG A 160 -17.96 9.81 4.86
CA ARG A 160 -17.17 10.06 6.06
C ARG A 160 -17.84 11.17 6.86
N GLY A 161 -18.14 10.90 8.13
CA GLY A 161 -18.62 11.93 9.05
C GLY A 161 -17.58 13.05 9.20
N GLY A 162 -17.97 14.28 8.89
CA GLY A 162 -17.19 15.49 9.10
C GLY A 162 -16.74 16.22 7.83
N GLN A 163 -17.69 16.81 7.11
CA GLN A 163 -17.71 18.25 6.83
C GLN A 163 -19.12 18.76 7.11
#